data_AF-A0A7Z9SL73-F1
#
_entry.id   AF-A0A7Z9SL73-F1
#
_cell.length_a   1.000
_cell.length_b   1.000
_cell.length_c   1.000
_cell.angle_alpha   90.00
_cell.angle_beta   90.00
_cell.angle_gamma   90.00
#
_symmetry.space_group_name_H-M   'P 1'
#
loop_
_entity.id
_entity.type
_entity.pdbx_description
1 polymer ?
#
loop_
_entity_poly.entity_id
_entity_poly.type
_entity_poly.pdbx_seq_one_letter_code
_entity_poly.pdbx_strand_id
1 'polypeptide(L)'
;MIDQVKAYLLSLQQDICDQLEQVDGKAKFIKDNWEKEGGAGGGLTRVLTDGTVFEQAGVNFSIVHGDNMPASATALRPELAGRNFSALGVSLVIHPHNPYAPTSHANVRFFIAEKAGEDPIWWFGGGFDLTPYYGFDEDAIFWH
;
A
#
# COMPACT_ATOMS: atom_id res chain seq x y z
N MET A 1 -3.12 -5.06 -17.87
CA MET A 1 -2.37 -4.12 -17.01
C MET A 1 -2.68 -4.35 -15.53
N ILE A 2 -3.95 -4.30 -15.13
CA ILE A 2 -4.37 -4.51 -13.72
C ILE A 2 -3.84 -5.82 -13.14
N ASP A 3 -3.98 -6.96 -13.83
CA ASP A 3 -3.54 -8.27 -13.30
C ASP A 3 -2.03 -8.35 -13.07
N GLN A 4 -1.24 -7.77 -13.97
CA GLN A 4 0.23 -7.72 -13.83
C GLN A 4 0.64 -6.87 -12.62
N VAL A 5 0.02 -5.70 -12.46
CA VAL A 5 0.29 -4.81 -11.32
C VAL A 5 -0.19 -5.45 -10.01
N LYS A 6 -1.35 -6.10 -10.01
CA LYS A 6 -1.88 -6.84 -8.86
C LYS A 6 -0.93 -7.96 -8.43
N ALA A 7 -0.44 -8.75 -9.38
CA ALA A 7 0.51 -9.83 -9.10
C ALA A 7 1.81 -9.28 -8.49
N TYR A 8 2.35 -8.19 -9.05
CA TYR A 8 3.52 -7.50 -8.50
C TYR A 8 3.27 -7.01 -7.07
N LEU A 9 2.16 -6.32 -6.82
CA LEU A 9 1.84 -5.76 -5.50
C LEU A 9 1.63 -6.83 -4.43
N LEU A 10 1.00 -7.96 -4.78
CA LEU A 10 0.85 -9.09 -3.86
C LEU A 10 2.18 -9.77 -3.56
N SER A 11 3.08 -9.90 -4.54
CA SER A 11 4.45 -10.38 -4.32
C SER A 11 5.20 -9.43 -3.38
N LEU A 12 5.15 -8.12 -3.67
CA LEU A 12 5.80 -7.11 -2.85
C LEU A 12 5.31 -7.15 -1.38
N GLN A 13 3.99 -7.26 -1.15
CA GLN A 13 3.45 -7.43 0.19
C GLN A 13 4.03 -8.67 0.88
N GLN A 14 4.05 -9.81 0.17
CA GLN A 14 4.58 -11.06 0.71
C GLN A 14 6.07 -10.94 1.06
N ASP A 15 6.87 -10.40 0.15
CA ASP A 15 8.32 -10.26 0.30
C ASP A 15 8.70 -9.33 1.46
N ILE A 16 7.95 -8.23 1.66
CA ILE A 16 8.14 -7.31 2.79
C ILE A 16 7.77 -8.00 4.11
N CYS A 17 6.62 -8.68 4.15
CA CYS A 17 6.21 -9.42 5.35
C CYS A 17 7.25 -10.48 5.73
N ASP A 18 7.76 -11.26 4.78
CA ASP A 18 8.73 -12.31 5.05
C ASP A 18 10.03 -11.76 5.63
N GLN A 19 10.52 -10.64 5.09
CA GLN A 19 11.73 -9.97 5.61
C GLN A 19 11.52 -9.41 7.01
N LEU A 20 10.38 -8.75 7.27
CA LEU A 20 10.06 -8.23 8.60
C LEU A 20 9.91 -9.36 9.62
N GLU A 21 9.28 -10.48 9.28
CA GLU A 21 9.21 -11.64 10.17
C GLU A 21 10.57 -12.28 10.46
N GLN A 22 11.48 -12.28 9.48
CA GLN A 22 12.84 -12.75 9.67
C GLN A 22 13.62 -11.85 10.64
N VAL A 23 13.44 -10.54 10.53
CA VAL A 23 14.05 -9.56 11.45
C VAL A 23 13.45 -9.68 12.85
N ASP A 24 12.13 -9.82 12.97
CA ASP A 24 11.48 -9.97 14.28
C ASP A 24 11.85 -11.28 14.97
N GLY A 25 11.94 -12.37 14.22
CA GLY A 25 12.34 -13.69 14.70
C GLY A 25 11.32 -14.42 15.58
N LYS A 26 10.23 -13.76 15.98
CA LYS A 26 9.19 -14.34 16.86
C LYS A 26 7.77 -14.17 16.29
N ALA A 27 7.31 -12.94 16.13
CA ALA A 27 5.94 -12.68 15.68
C ALA A 27 5.79 -12.89 14.18
N LYS A 28 4.55 -13.17 13.78
CA LYS A 28 4.15 -13.49 12.41
C LYS A 28 2.96 -12.62 12.00
N PHE A 29 2.89 -12.27 10.72
CA PHE A 29 1.75 -11.52 10.20
C PHE A 29 0.49 -12.38 10.21
N ILE A 30 -0.54 -11.88 10.88
CA ILE A 30 -1.91 -12.38 10.77
C ILE A 30 -2.50 -11.81 9.47
N LYS A 31 -3.06 -12.70 8.67
CA LYS A 31 -3.65 -12.38 7.36
C LYS A 31 -5.16 -12.27 7.49
N ASP A 32 -5.71 -11.17 7.01
CA ASP A 32 -7.15 -10.94 6.94
C ASP A 32 -7.54 -10.58 5.51
N ASN A 33 -8.28 -11.48 4.86
CA ASN A 33 -8.83 -11.24 3.53
C ASN A 33 -10.24 -10.70 3.69
N TRP A 34 -10.51 -9.58 3.02
CA TRP A 34 -11.81 -8.94 3.05
C TRP A 34 -12.25 -8.55 1.64
N GLU A 35 -13.57 -8.48 1.48
CA GLU A 35 -14.22 -8.10 0.24
C GLU A 35 -15.25 -7.01 0.52
N LYS A 36 -15.44 -6.08 -0.42
CA LYS A 36 -16.53 -5.11 -0.38
C LYS A 36 -17.78 -5.72 -1.01
N GLU A 37 -18.93 -5.31 -0.51
CA GLU A 37 -20.22 -5.66 -1.10
C GLU A 37 -20.30 -5.25 -2.58
N GLY A 38 -21.07 -6.00 -3.37
CA GLY A 38 -21.34 -5.68 -4.77
C GLY A 38 -20.12 -5.80 -5.70
N GLY A 39 -19.03 -6.44 -5.27
CA GLY A 39 -17.83 -6.60 -6.10
C GLY A 39 -17.02 -5.31 -6.26
N ALA A 40 -17.21 -4.32 -5.37
CA ALA A 40 -16.49 -3.05 -5.39
C ALA A 40 -15.00 -3.16 -4.98
N GLY A 41 -14.47 -4.39 -4.93
CA GLY A 41 -13.09 -4.70 -4.62
C GLY A 41 -12.91 -5.46 -3.31
N GLY A 42 -11.68 -5.44 -2.80
CA GLY A 42 -11.28 -6.19 -1.62
C GLY A 42 -9.82 -5.92 -1.26
N GLY A 43 -9.28 -6.70 -0.33
CA GLY A 43 -7.91 -6.55 0.08
C GLY A 43 -7.40 -7.71 0.92
N LEU A 44 -6.10 -7.68 1.15
CA LEU A 44 -5.40 -8.54 2.08
C LEU A 44 -4.69 -7.64 3.07
N THR A 45 -5.25 -7.54 4.26
CA THR A 45 -4.65 -6.86 5.39
C THR A 45 -3.68 -7.83 6.05
N ARG A 46 -2.47 -7.37 6.38
CA ARG A 46 -1.51 -8.15 7.16
C ARG A 46 -1.03 -7.33 8.33
N VAL A 47 -1.23 -7.84 9.54
CA VAL A 47 -0.82 -7.18 10.77
C VAL A 47 0.06 -8.12 11.60
N LEU A 48 1.19 -7.61 12.05
CA LEU A 48 2.03 -8.21 13.08
C LEU A 48 1.97 -7.28 14.31
N THR A 49 1.71 -7.84 15.48
CA THR A 49 1.70 -7.13 16.76
C THR A 49 2.50 -7.90 17.80
N ASP A 50 2.96 -7.21 18.85
CA ASP A 50 3.65 -7.81 20.00
C ASP A 50 4.87 -8.66 19.60
N GLY A 51 5.60 -8.16 18.60
CA GLY A 51 6.86 -8.71 18.14
C GLY A 51 8.01 -8.48 19.11
N THR A 52 9.18 -9.02 18.77
CA THR A 52 10.40 -8.76 19.53
C THR A 52 11.07 -7.46 19.08
N VAL A 53 11.00 -7.17 17.77
CA VAL A 53 11.56 -5.96 17.16
C VAL A 53 10.45 -4.96 16.87
N PHE A 54 9.32 -5.43 16.34
CA PHE A 54 8.21 -4.57 15.94
C PHE A 54 7.08 -4.61 16.97
N GLU A 55 6.72 -3.44 17.49
CA GLU A 55 5.53 -3.27 18.32
C GLU A 55 4.27 -3.54 17.50
N GLN A 56 4.22 -2.92 16.33
CA GLN A 56 3.13 -3.08 15.37
C GLN A 56 3.66 -2.87 13.94
N ALA A 57 3.28 -3.75 13.03
CA ALA A 57 3.56 -3.62 11.61
C ALA A 57 2.31 -3.94 10.81
N GLY A 58 1.90 -3.03 9.92
CA GLY A 58 0.82 -3.24 8.97
C GLY A 58 1.36 -3.19 7.55
N VAL A 59 1.07 -4.20 6.73
CA VAL A 59 1.42 -4.23 5.30
C VAL A 59 0.17 -4.65 4.53
N ASN A 60 -0.51 -3.68 3.92
CA ASN A 60 -1.87 -3.87 3.42
C ASN A 60 -1.92 -3.75 1.90
N PHE A 61 -2.49 -4.77 1.26
CA PHE A 61 -2.86 -4.74 -0.15
C PHE A 61 -4.35 -4.43 -0.28
N SER A 62 -4.72 -3.62 -1.26
CA SER A 62 -6.12 -3.42 -1.63
C SER A 62 -6.28 -3.23 -3.14
N ILE A 63 -7.45 -3.59 -3.64
CA ILE A 63 -7.97 -3.22 -4.96
C ILE A 63 -9.42 -2.78 -4.79
N VAL A 64 -9.76 -1.60 -5.29
CA VAL A 64 -11.12 -1.05 -5.24
C VAL A 64 -11.58 -0.66 -6.63
N HIS A 65 -12.87 -0.84 -6.88
CA HIS A 65 -13.54 -0.53 -8.13
C HIS A 65 -14.67 0.45 -7.88
N GLY A 66 -14.96 1.30 -8.85
CA GLY A 66 -16.15 2.15 -8.82
C GLY A 66 -16.57 2.62 -10.20
N ASP A 67 -17.86 2.84 -10.35
CA ASP A 67 -18.46 3.17 -11.65
C ASP A 67 -18.37 4.68 -11.99
N ASN A 68 -18.03 5.51 -10.99
CA ASN A 68 -17.89 6.94 -11.17
C ASN A 68 -16.82 7.52 -10.25
N MET A 69 -16.06 8.49 -10.78
CA MET A 69 -15.11 9.25 -10.00
C MET A 69 -15.80 10.24 -9.05
N PRO A 70 -15.27 10.46 -7.83
CA PRO A 70 -15.77 11.50 -6.94
C PRO A 70 -15.71 12.87 -7.60
N ALA A 71 -16.69 13.73 -7.32
CA ALA A 71 -16.77 15.08 -7.89
C ALA A 71 -15.50 15.93 -7.63
N SER A 72 -14.82 15.68 -6.50
CA SER A 72 -13.54 16.33 -6.18
C SER A 72 -12.41 15.93 -7.14
N ALA A 73 -12.41 14.70 -7.65
CA ALA A 73 -11.40 14.23 -8.59
C ALA A 73 -11.66 14.73 -10.02
N THR A 74 -12.93 14.81 -10.42
CA THR A 74 -13.31 15.30 -11.77
C THR A 74 -13.22 16.81 -11.90
N ALA A 75 -13.31 17.58 -10.80
CA ALA A 75 -13.12 19.03 -10.82
C ALA A 75 -11.73 19.45 -11.35
N LEU A 76 -10.70 18.67 -11.03
CA LEU A 76 -9.32 18.91 -11.47
C LEU A 76 -8.96 18.15 -12.77
N ARG A 77 -9.75 17.14 -13.13
CA ARG A 77 -9.53 16.26 -14.28
C ARG A 77 -10.86 15.91 -14.96
N PRO A 78 -11.46 16.84 -15.73
CA PRO A 78 -12.77 16.63 -16.36
C PRO A 78 -12.85 15.39 -17.26
N GLU A 79 -11.73 14.98 -17.84
CA GLU A 79 -11.56 13.79 -18.67
C GLU A 79 -11.84 12.47 -17.93
N LEU A 80 -11.88 12.49 -16.59
CA LEU A 80 -12.23 11.35 -15.76
C LEU A 80 -13.75 11.15 -15.58
N ALA A 81 -14.57 12.11 -16.01
CA ALA A 81 -16.02 12.04 -15.84
C ALA A 81 -16.65 10.91 -16.67
N GLY A 82 -17.53 10.13 -16.04
CA GLY A 82 -18.23 9.00 -16.67
C GLY A 82 -17.36 7.80 -17.00
N ARG A 83 -16.16 7.71 -16.39
CA ARG A 83 -15.27 6.55 -16.48
C ARG A 83 -15.43 5.66 -15.25
N ASN A 84 -15.38 4.36 -15.46
CA ASN A 84 -15.18 3.39 -14.40
C ASN A 84 -13.72 3.44 -13.95
N PHE A 85 -13.43 3.22 -12.68
CA PHE A 85 -12.06 3.24 -12.18
C PHE A 85 -11.71 2.00 -11.38
N SER A 86 -10.42 1.68 -11.41
CA SER A 86 -9.79 0.72 -10.50
C SER A 86 -8.58 1.37 -9.84
N ALA A 87 -8.46 1.20 -8.53
CA ALA A 87 -7.29 1.63 -7.76
C ALA A 87 -6.78 0.46 -6.94
N LEU A 88 -5.49 0.17 -7.04
CA LEU A 88 -4.84 -0.89 -6.27
C LEU A 88 -3.50 -0.41 -5.73
N GLY A 89 -3.10 -0.94 -4.59
CA GLY A 89 -1.85 -0.55 -3.98
C GLY A 89 -1.46 -1.39 -2.77
N VAL A 90 -0.20 -1.26 -2.40
CA VAL A 90 0.33 -1.66 -1.11
C VAL A 90 0.62 -0.41 -0.30
N SER A 91 0.16 -0.38 0.95
CA SER A 91 0.49 0.64 1.94
C SER A 91 0.96 -0.03 3.21
N LEU A 92 2.00 0.51 3.83
CA LEU A 92 2.56 -0.06 5.05
C LEU A 92 3.01 1.02 6.02
N VAL A 93 2.91 0.69 7.30
CA VAL A 93 3.49 1.46 8.41
C VAL A 93 4.06 0.47 9.41
N ILE A 94 5.31 0.70 9.81
CA ILE A 94 6.07 -0.18 10.68
C ILE A 94 6.52 0.61 11.90
N HIS A 95 6.17 0.14 13.10
CA HIS A 95 6.51 0.73 14.39
C HIS A 95 7.43 -0.23 15.17
N PRO A 96 8.74 0.05 15.26
CA PRO A 96 9.65 -0.70 16.11
C PRO A 96 9.42 -0.43 17.61
N HIS A 97 9.72 -1.42 18.46
CA HIS A 97 9.76 -1.22 19.91
C HIS A 97 10.93 -0.36 20.37
N ASN A 98 12.08 -0.48 19.70
CA ASN A 98 13.29 0.24 20.07
C ASN A 98 13.20 1.69 19.55
N PRO A 99 13.25 2.73 20.40
CA PRO A 99 13.14 4.11 19.95
C PRO A 99 14.31 4.59 19.07
N TYR A 100 15.42 3.85 19.04
CA TYR A 100 16.53 4.10 18.12
C TYR A 100 16.31 3.49 16.73
N ALA A 101 15.28 2.67 16.55
CA ALA A 101 14.82 2.23 15.24
C ALA A 101 13.66 3.12 14.79
N PRO A 102 13.73 3.75 13.61
CA PRO A 102 12.71 4.69 13.15
C PRO A 102 11.40 3.98 12.78
N THR A 103 10.28 4.68 12.94
CA THR A 103 9.06 4.31 12.21
C THR A 103 9.27 4.52 10.73
N SER A 104 8.73 3.65 9.89
CA SER A 104 8.75 3.82 8.44
C SER A 104 7.37 3.65 7.83
N HIS A 105 7.16 4.35 6.73
CA HIS A 105 5.96 4.25 5.91
C HIS A 105 6.36 4.08 4.45
N ALA A 106 5.56 3.30 3.71
CA ALA A 106 5.65 3.25 2.25
C ALA A 106 4.29 3.03 1.61
N ASN A 107 4.15 3.54 0.40
CA ASN A 107 2.98 3.36 -0.44
C ASN A 107 3.42 3.19 -1.90
N VAL A 108 2.87 2.18 -2.59
CA VAL A 108 2.94 2.06 -4.05
C VAL A 108 1.54 1.74 -4.54
N ARG A 109 1.01 2.59 -5.43
CA ARG A 109 -0.35 2.47 -5.94
C ARG A 109 -0.42 2.74 -7.44
N PHE A 110 -1.38 2.09 -8.06
CA PHE A 110 -1.73 2.23 -9.46
C PHE A 110 -3.21 2.59 -9.57
N PHE A 111 -3.50 3.57 -10.41
CA PHE A 111 -4.85 4.00 -10.72
C PHE A 111 -5.08 3.91 -12.23
N ILE A 112 -6.26 3.43 -12.63
CA ILE A 112 -6.71 3.41 -14.01
C ILE A 112 -8.20 3.75 -14.11
N ALA A 113 -8.56 4.60 -15.08
CA ALA A 113 -9.93 4.97 -15.42
C ALA A 113 -10.22 4.68 -16.88
N GLU A 114 -11.29 3.92 -17.13
CA GLU A 114 -11.63 3.34 -18.42
C GLU A 114 -13.05 3.72 -18.83
N LYS A 115 -13.24 3.92 -20.14
CA LYS A 115 -14.53 4.14 -20.78
C LYS A 115 -14.51 3.55 -22.17
N ALA A 116 -15.58 2.88 -22.55
CA ALA A 116 -15.67 2.20 -23.85
C ALA A 116 -15.45 3.20 -25.00
N GLY A 117 -14.54 2.87 -25.91
CA GLY A 117 -14.22 3.71 -27.07
C GLY A 117 -13.26 4.86 -26.80
N GLU A 118 -12.73 5.00 -25.57
CA GLU A 118 -11.72 6.00 -25.24
C GLU A 118 -10.46 5.33 -24.66
N ASP A 119 -9.29 5.93 -24.91
CA ASP A 119 -8.04 5.44 -24.31
C ASP A 119 -8.08 5.53 -22.77
N PRO A 120 -7.50 4.56 -22.05
CA PRO A 120 -7.49 4.56 -20.59
C PRO A 120 -6.59 5.66 -20.04
N ILE A 121 -7.01 6.29 -18.94
CA ILE A 121 -6.21 7.27 -18.20
C ILE A 121 -5.67 6.58 -16.96
N TRP A 122 -4.36 6.58 -16.79
CA TRP A 122 -3.72 5.87 -15.69
C TRP A 122 -2.50 6.60 -15.18
N TRP A 123 -2.14 6.33 -13.92
CA TRP A 123 -0.91 6.81 -13.33
C TRP A 123 -0.51 5.92 -12.15
N PHE A 124 0.78 5.93 -11.85
CA PHE A 124 1.30 5.42 -10.59
C PHE A 124 1.42 6.55 -9.58
N GLY A 125 1.42 6.19 -8.30
CA GLY A 125 1.76 7.07 -7.21
C GLY A 125 2.41 6.27 -6.11
N GLY A 126 3.19 6.92 -5.27
CA GLY A 126 3.85 6.25 -4.17
C GLY A 126 4.96 7.07 -3.56
N GLY A 127 5.72 6.40 -2.71
CA GLY A 127 6.84 6.96 -1.97
C GLY A 127 7.11 6.11 -0.73
N PHE A 128 8.21 6.40 -0.07
CA PHE A 128 8.55 5.87 1.23
C PHE A 128 9.23 6.96 2.03
N ASP A 129 9.08 6.90 3.35
CA ASP A 129 9.58 7.89 4.27
C ASP A 129 9.96 7.26 5.61
N LEU A 130 10.85 7.95 6.31
CA LEU A 130 11.45 7.51 7.56
C LEU A 130 11.15 8.55 8.63
N THR A 131 10.65 8.09 9.77
CA THR A 131 10.27 8.92 10.92
C THR A 131 11.09 8.49 12.15
N PRO A 132 12.33 8.98 12.30
CA PRO A 132 13.14 8.68 13.48
C PRO A 132 12.63 9.41 14.72
N TYR A 133 12.73 8.75 15.88
CA TYR A 133 12.54 9.38 17.19
C TYR A 133 13.86 9.98 17.68
N TYR A 134 14.93 9.19 17.57
CA TYR A 134 16.31 9.62 17.72
C TYR A 134 17.00 9.43 16.36
N GLY A 135 17.29 10.55 15.68
CA GLY A 135 17.89 10.52 14.34
C GLY A 135 19.40 10.28 14.37
N PHE A 136 19.88 9.53 13.38
CA PHE A 136 21.29 9.33 13.10
C PHE A 136 21.60 9.80 11.68
N ASP A 137 22.67 10.59 11.50
CA ASP A 137 23.05 11.12 10.20
C ASP A 137 23.33 10.01 9.18
N GLU A 138 23.96 8.92 9.64
CA GLU A 138 24.28 7.75 8.81
C GLU A 138 23.01 7.07 8.25
N ASP A 139 21.96 6.94 9.07
CA ASP A 139 20.67 6.36 8.64
C ASP A 139 19.97 7.27 7.63
N ALA A 140 20.01 8.58 7.83
CA ALA A 140 19.42 9.54 6.90
C ALA A 140 20.15 9.52 5.54
N ILE A 141 21.49 9.46 5.54
CA ILE A 141 22.30 9.36 4.33
C ILE A 141 22.06 8.02 3.62
N PHE A 142 21.93 6.92 4.36
CA PHE A 142 21.67 5.61 3.77
C PHE A 142 20.26 5.52 3.14
N TRP A 143 19.28 6.19 3.73
CA TRP A 143 17.89 6.18 3.26
C TRP A 143 17.65 6.99 1.98
N HIS A 144 18.37 8.09 1.80
CA HIS A 144 18.21 9.05 0.69
C HIS A 144 19.02 8.69 -0.56
#